data_AF-A0A7W0VBY2-F1
#
_entry.id   AF-A0A7W0VBY2-F1
#
_cell.length_a   1.000
_cell.length_b   1.000
_cell.length_c   1.000
_cell.angle_alpha   90.00
_cell.angle_beta   90.00
_cell.angle_gamma   90.00
#
_symmetry.space_group_name_H-M   'P 1'
#
loop_
_entity.id
_entity.type
_entity.pdbx_description
1 polymer ?
#
loop_
_entity_poly.entity_id
_entity_poly.type
_entity_poly.pdbx_seq_one_letter_code
_entity_poly.pdbx_strand_id
1 'polypeptide(L)'
;GGAAATPAPKTFGPAKADENYMVLEFTGAEGRSMSIELLFDGYEESDPKRSVDVAEQVGKLEKMARVIDPTSDDEKKRRPHHCTISWGDRGLPRFDCVIESLSTKYTMFSTEGKPLRATCTVKLKEAKGVDKKEKAK
;
A
#
# COMPACT_ATOMS: atom_id res chain seq x y z
N GLY A 1 -23.58 -44.32 -45.52
CA GLY A 1 -23.93 -43.96 -44.14
C GLY A 1 -23.16 -44.86 -43.20
N GLY A 2 -22.27 -44.29 -42.40
CA GLY A 2 -21.53 -45.00 -41.36
C GLY A 2 -21.07 -43.95 -40.36
N ALA A 3 -21.88 -43.71 -39.33
CA ALA A 3 -21.60 -42.74 -38.30
C ALA A 3 -20.43 -43.24 -37.43
N ALA A 4 -19.38 -42.42 -37.32
CA ALA A 4 -18.28 -42.65 -36.39
C ALA A 4 -18.78 -42.41 -34.95
N ALA A 5 -18.61 -43.39 -34.08
CA ALA A 5 -18.92 -43.26 -32.65
C ALA A 5 -17.79 -42.52 -31.93
N THR A 6 -18.13 -41.44 -31.24
CA THR A 6 -17.24 -40.68 -30.35
C THR A 6 -17.04 -41.45 -29.03
N PRO A 7 -15.81 -41.61 -28.50
CA PRO A 7 -15.63 -42.21 -27.18
C PRO A 7 -16.02 -41.24 -26.05
N ALA A 8 -16.67 -41.76 -25.02
CA ALA A 8 -17.12 -41.02 -23.83
C ALA A 8 -15.94 -40.52 -22.97
N PRO A 9 -16.13 -39.43 -22.18
CA PRO A 9 -15.07 -38.89 -21.32
C PRO A 9 -14.78 -39.86 -20.16
N LYS A 10 -13.49 -40.13 -19.92
CA LYS A 10 -13.04 -40.93 -18.78
C LYS A 10 -13.20 -40.12 -17.50
N THR A 11 -14.00 -40.62 -16.56
CA THR A 11 -14.09 -40.07 -15.20
C THR A 11 -12.81 -40.38 -14.43
N PHE A 12 -12.11 -39.35 -13.95
CA PHE A 12 -10.99 -39.53 -13.02
C PHE A 12 -11.55 -39.76 -11.60
N GLY A 13 -11.37 -40.97 -11.08
CA GLY A 13 -11.59 -41.27 -9.66
C GLY A 13 -10.41 -40.79 -8.81
N PRO A 14 -10.60 -40.61 -7.48
CA PRO A 14 -9.51 -40.18 -6.61
C PRO A 14 -8.42 -41.25 -6.54
N ALA A 15 -7.18 -40.85 -6.79
CA ALA A 15 -6.01 -41.70 -6.63
C ALA A 15 -5.81 -42.03 -5.13
N LYS A 16 -5.48 -43.29 -4.82
CA LYS A 16 -5.15 -43.71 -3.45
C LYS A 16 -3.90 -42.95 -2.98
N ALA A 17 -4.00 -42.32 -1.81
CA ALA A 17 -2.90 -41.57 -1.19
C ALA A 17 -1.88 -42.53 -0.55
N ASP A 18 -0.61 -42.33 -0.88
CA ASP A 18 0.58 -42.87 -0.20
C ASP A 18 0.79 -42.11 1.12
N GLU A 19 1.16 -42.81 2.19
CA GLU A 19 1.26 -42.33 3.59
C GLU A 19 2.37 -41.30 3.85
N ASN A 20 3.13 -40.85 2.84
CA ASN A 20 4.14 -39.82 3.02
C ASN A 20 3.92 -38.59 2.13
N TYR A 21 2.77 -37.93 2.28
CA TYR A 21 2.51 -36.63 1.66
C TYR A 21 2.69 -35.50 2.68
N MET A 22 3.49 -34.50 2.32
CA MET A 22 3.58 -33.24 3.07
C MET A 22 2.24 -32.52 2.92
N VAL A 23 1.45 -32.46 3.99
CA VAL A 23 0.23 -31.64 4.04
C VAL A 23 0.65 -30.18 3.93
N LEU A 24 0.32 -29.54 2.81
CA LEU A 24 0.50 -28.11 2.61
C LEU A 24 -0.64 -27.39 3.36
N GLU A 25 -0.35 -26.91 4.56
CA GLU A 25 -1.29 -26.10 5.33
C GLU A 25 -1.13 -24.62 4.98
N PHE A 26 -2.23 -24.00 4.55
CA PHE A 26 -2.28 -22.56 4.32
C PHE A 26 -2.42 -21.84 5.67
N THR A 27 -1.31 -21.30 6.20
CA THR A 27 -1.26 -20.66 7.54
C THR A 27 -1.78 -19.22 7.57
N GLY A 28 -2.16 -18.65 6.42
CA GLY A 28 -2.82 -17.36 6.33
C GLY A 28 -2.57 -16.63 5.00
N ALA A 29 -3.46 -15.70 4.66
CA ALA A 29 -3.24 -14.78 3.55
C ALA A 29 -2.50 -13.54 4.07
N GLU A 30 -1.33 -13.24 3.50
CA GLU A 30 -0.68 -11.95 3.73
C GLU A 30 -1.58 -10.80 3.25
N GLY A 31 -1.61 -9.69 3.99
CA GLY A 31 -2.34 -8.49 3.58
C GLY A 31 -1.83 -7.96 2.24
N ARG A 32 -2.69 -7.30 1.47
CA ARG A 32 -2.29 -6.70 0.19
C ARG A 32 -1.23 -5.60 0.43
N SER A 33 -0.35 -5.39 -0.54
CA SER A 33 0.60 -4.27 -0.56
C SER A 33 0.33 -3.37 -1.76
N MET A 34 0.63 -2.08 -1.61
CA MET A 34 0.50 -1.07 -2.66
C MET A 34 1.75 -0.20 -2.69
N SER A 35 2.24 0.14 -3.88
CA SER A 35 3.31 1.12 -4.05
C SER A 35 2.82 2.27 -4.91
N ILE A 36 3.05 3.50 -4.45
CA ILE A 36 2.67 4.73 -5.15
C ILE A 36 3.90 5.62 -5.25
N GLU A 37 4.14 6.17 -6.43
CA GLU A 37 5.12 7.23 -6.63
C GLU A 37 4.38 8.58 -6.72
N LEU A 38 4.79 9.53 -5.89
CA LEU A 38 4.24 10.87 -5.84
C LEU A 38 5.30 11.88 -6.28
N LEU A 39 4.97 12.69 -7.28
CA LEU A 39 5.80 13.82 -7.70
C LEU A 39 5.26 15.10 -7.06
N PHE A 40 6.10 15.78 -6.30
CA PHE A 40 5.85 17.12 -5.79
C PHE A 40 6.64 18.10 -6.63
N ASP A 41 5.95 19.05 -7.25
CA ASP A 41 6.56 20.05 -8.13
C ASP A 41 6.04 21.44 -7.77
N GLY A 42 6.94 22.29 -7.30
CA GLY A 42 6.68 23.68 -6.98
C GLY A 42 7.45 24.65 -7.88
N TYR A 43 8.17 24.16 -8.89
CA TYR A 43 8.92 25.01 -9.81
C TYR A 43 8.00 25.71 -10.80
N GLU A 44 8.18 27.02 -10.95
CA GLU A 44 7.50 27.84 -11.95
C GLU A 44 8.53 28.44 -12.91
N GLU A 45 8.55 27.95 -14.14
CA GLU A 45 9.53 28.34 -15.16
C GLU A 45 9.35 29.81 -15.58
N SER A 46 8.11 30.27 -15.68
CA SER A 46 7.80 31.63 -16.14
C SER A 46 8.16 32.72 -15.12
N ASP A 47 8.24 32.37 -13.84
CA ASP A 47 8.66 33.25 -12.75
C ASP A 47 9.30 32.45 -11.60
N PRO A 48 10.64 32.28 -11.63
CA PRO A 48 11.35 31.52 -10.61
C PRO A 48 11.13 32.05 -9.18
N LYS A 49 10.80 33.34 -9.01
CA LYS A 49 10.52 33.93 -7.69
C LYS A 49 9.19 33.46 -7.09
N ARG A 50 8.28 32.93 -7.93
CA ARG A 50 7.02 32.32 -7.47
C ARG A 50 7.14 30.84 -7.15
N SER A 51 8.30 30.23 -7.36
CA SER A 51 8.49 28.81 -7.06
C SER A 51 8.21 28.50 -5.58
N VAL A 52 7.43 27.46 -5.34
CA VAL A 52 6.91 27.08 -4.02
C VAL A 52 7.79 26.01 -3.38
N ASP A 53 7.86 26.00 -2.06
CA ASP A 53 8.60 24.97 -1.32
C ASP A 53 7.77 23.71 -1.33
N VAL A 54 8.37 22.58 -1.67
CA VAL A 54 7.68 21.29 -1.57
C VAL A 54 7.93 20.59 -0.24
N ALA A 55 8.88 21.05 0.58
CA ALA A 55 9.25 20.42 1.84
C ALA A 55 8.08 20.35 2.84
N GLU A 56 7.16 21.31 2.82
CA GLU A 56 6.01 21.29 3.75
C GLU A 56 5.06 20.11 3.43
N GLN A 57 4.74 19.91 2.14
CA GLN A 57 3.87 18.85 1.67
C GLN A 57 4.54 17.49 1.87
N VAL A 58 5.84 17.39 1.56
CA VAL A 58 6.62 16.17 1.83
C VAL A 58 6.69 15.88 3.32
N GLY A 59 6.87 16.90 4.17
CA GLY A 59 6.90 16.77 5.63
C GLY A 59 5.58 16.24 6.22
N LYS A 60 4.43 16.57 5.62
CA LYS A 60 3.13 15.96 6.00
C LYS A 60 3.10 14.47 5.71
N LEU A 61 3.63 14.04 4.57
CA LEU A 61 3.75 12.63 4.21
C LEU A 61 4.72 11.89 5.14
N GLU A 62 5.89 12.48 5.42
CA GLU A 62 6.86 11.94 6.37
C GLU A 62 6.28 11.80 7.77
N LYS A 63 5.49 12.77 8.23
CA LYS A 63 4.80 12.70 9.52
C LYS A 63 3.85 11.49 9.58
N MET A 64 3.07 11.25 8.52
CA MET A 64 2.19 10.07 8.46
C MET A 64 2.96 8.74 8.44
N ALA A 65 4.19 8.73 7.91
CA ALA A 65 5.05 7.56 7.90
C ALA A 65 5.72 7.23 9.25
N ARG A 66 5.63 8.13 10.24
CA ARG A 66 6.20 7.92 11.58
C ARG A 66 5.20 7.24 12.51
N VAL A 67 5.71 6.75 13.63
CA VAL A 67 4.87 6.37 14.79
C VAL A 67 4.22 7.63 15.34
N ILE A 68 2.95 7.55 15.74
CA ILE A 68 2.16 8.70 16.22
C ILE A 68 2.87 9.39 17.40
N ASP A 69 3.23 8.61 18.43
CA ASP A 69 4.07 9.03 19.54
C ASP A 69 4.79 7.80 20.13
N PRO A 70 6.10 7.62 19.84
CA PRO A 70 6.86 6.46 20.32
C PRO A 70 7.13 6.52 21.83
N THR A 71 6.98 7.69 22.46
CA THR A 71 7.25 7.90 23.89
C THR A 71 6.01 7.79 24.77
N SER A 72 4.83 7.61 24.17
CA SER A 72 3.58 7.56 24.91
C SER A 72 3.40 6.24 25.68
N ASP A 73 2.89 6.34 26.90
CA ASP A 73 2.44 5.16 27.65
C ASP A 73 1.18 4.50 27.03
N ASP A 74 0.45 5.23 26.18
CA ASP A 74 -0.70 4.70 25.45
C ASP A 74 -0.25 3.87 24.23
N GLU A 75 -0.49 2.57 24.27
CA GLU A 75 -0.19 1.62 23.18
C GLU A 75 -0.84 2.05 21.85
N LYS A 76 -2.01 2.71 21.89
CA LYS A 76 -2.69 3.19 20.69
C LYS A 76 -1.94 4.32 19.98
N LYS A 77 -1.00 4.97 20.67
CA LYS A 77 -0.13 6.03 20.12
C LYS A 77 1.27 5.51 19.76
N ARG A 78 1.70 4.36 20.29
CA ARG A 78 2.98 3.72 19.92
C ARG A 78 2.94 2.90 18.63
N ARG A 79 2.04 3.25 17.71
CA ARG A 79 1.84 2.56 16.43
C ARG A 79 1.91 3.53 15.24
N PRO A 80 2.15 3.05 14.01
CA PRO A 80 2.04 3.87 12.81
C PRO A 80 0.64 4.46 12.61
N HIS A 81 0.54 5.56 11.86
CA HIS A 81 -0.76 6.11 11.48
C HIS A 81 -1.53 5.13 10.58
N HIS A 82 -2.83 4.97 10.85
CA HIS A 82 -3.74 4.41 9.84
C HIS A 82 -3.99 5.46 8.76
N CYS A 83 -3.78 5.03 7.53
CA CYS A 83 -3.99 5.83 6.33
C CYS A 83 -5.09 5.20 5.48
N THR A 84 -5.77 6.04 4.73
CA THR A 84 -6.68 5.62 3.68
C THR A 84 -6.22 6.26 2.39
N ILE A 85 -6.01 5.42 1.37
CA ILE A 85 -5.86 5.91 -0.01
C ILE A 85 -7.23 5.88 -0.69
N SER A 86 -7.61 7.00 -1.27
CA SER A 86 -8.79 7.15 -2.12
C SER A 86 -8.41 7.93 -3.37
N TRP A 87 -8.90 7.50 -4.53
CA TRP A 87 -8.56 8.14 -5.81
C TRP A 87 -9.82 8.38 -6.64
N GLY A 88 -10.41 9.57 -6.49
CA GLY A 88 -11.69 9.92 -7.11
C GLY A 88 -12.88 9.07 -6.64
N ASP A 89 -14.10 9.48 -6.99
CA ASP A 89 -15.32 8.82 -6.49
C ASP A 89 -15.61 7.47 -7.14
N ARG A 90 -15.06 7.22 -8.33
CA ARG A 90 -15.19 5.97 -9.09
C ARG A 90 -13.84 5.37 -9.52
N GLY A 91 -12.73 5.88 -8.99
CA GLY A 91 -11.40 5.40 -9.35
C GLY A 91 -11.01 4.19 -8.51
N LEU A 92 -9.86 4.27 -7.85
CA LEU A 92 -9.34 3.13 -7.08
C LEU A 92 -10.22 2.85 -5.85
N PRO A 93 -10.56 1.57 -5.57
CA PRO A 93 -11.19 1.20 -4.33
C PRO A 93 -10.40 1.71 -3.13
N ARG A 94 -11.12 2.15 -2.09
CA ARG A 94 -10.52 2.60 -0.83
C ARG A 94 -9.54 1.55 -0.32
N PHE A 95 -8.33 1.99 0.03
CA PHE A 95 -7.29 1.12 0.56
C PHE A 95 -6.88 1.60 1.95
N ASP A 96 -7.36 0.90 2.98
CA ASP A 96 -7.01 1.16 4.37
C ASP A 96 -5.70 0.45 4.70
N CYS A 97 -4.72 1.23 5.18
CA CYS A 97 -3.32 0.81 5.19
C CYS A 97 -2.51 1.51 6.28
N VAL A 98 -1.25 1.11 6.38
CA VAL A 98 -0.17 1.86 7.04
C VAL A 98 0.96 2.07 6.04
N ILE A 99 1.74 3.13 6.22
CA ILE A 99 2.97 3.34 5.43
C ILE A 99 4.04 2.42 6.00
N GLU A 100 4.50 1.47 5.18
CA GLU A 100 5.56 0.52 5.52
C GLU A 100 6.93 1.14 5.29
N SER A 101 7.10 1.89 4.21
CA SER A 101 8.30 2.69 3.97
C SER A 101 8.03 3.89 3.08
N LEU A 102 8.86 4.91 3.26
CA LEU A 102 8.85 6.15 2.48
C LEU A 102 10.30 6.46 2.08
N SER A 103 10.52 6.68 0.79
CA SER A 103 11.78 7.18 0.25
C SER A 103 11.53 8.48 -0.49
N THR A 104 12.24 9.54 -0.11
CA THR A 104 12.12 10.88 -0.69
C THR A 104 13.40 11.21 -1.44
N LYS A 105 13.27 11.60 -2.72
CA LYS A 105 14.37 12.11 -3.54
C LYS A 105 14.08 13.53 -3.98
N TYR A 106 14.80 14.49 -3.42
CA TYR A 106 14.79 15.88 -3.88
C TYR A 106 15.69 16.04 -5.11
N THR A 107 15.21 16.72 -6.15
CA THR A 107 15.93 16.79 -7.44
C THR A 107 16.10 18.21 -7.99
N MET A 108 15.39 19.19 -7.45
CA MET A 108 15.51 20.58 -7.88
C MET A 108 15.48 21.50 -6.67
N PHE A 109 16.40 22.47 -6.65
CA PHE A 109 16.52 23.45 -5.58
C PHE A 109 16.61 24.86 -6.16
N SER A 110 16.08 25.84 -5.44
CA SER A 110 16.29 27.26 -5.77
C SER A 110 17.73 27.67 -5.49
N THR A 111 18.11 28.88 -5.92
CA THR A 111 19.40 29.50 -5.58
C THR A 111 19.59 29.71 -4.07
N GLU A 112 18.50 29.76 -3.31
CA GLU A 112 18.50 29.89 -1.84
C GLU A 112 18.48 28.52 -1.14
N GLY A 113 18.54 27.41 -1.89
CA GLY A 113 18.56 26.04 -1.34
C GLY A 113 17.18 25.45 -1.01
N LYS A 114 16.11 26.14 -1.39
CA LYS A 114 14.73 25.70 -1.20
C LYS A 114 14.42 24.51 -2.12
N PRO A 115 13.94 23.34 -1.63
CA PRO A 115 13.58 22.25 -2.51
C PRO A 115 12.31 22.61 -3.29
N LEU A 116 12.41 22.54 -4.62
CA LEU A 116 11.32 22.86 -5.54
C LEU A 116 10.70 21.61 -6.16
N ARG A 117 11.41 20.48 -6.14
CA ARG A 117 10.91 19.22 -6.67
C ARG A 117 11.37 18.02 -5.86
N ALA A 118 10.44 17.10 -5.60
CA ALA A 118 10.71 15.84 -4.93
C ALA A 118 9.90 14.70 -5.53
N THR A 119 10.48 13.51 -5.61
CA THR A 119 9.78 12.26 -5.89
C THR A 119 9.76 11.42 -4.63
N CYS A 120 8.58 11.02 -4.19
CA CYS A 120 8.38 10.17 -3.03
C CYS A 120 7.86 8.80 -3.46
N THR A 121 8.62 7.74 -3.18
CA THR A 121 8.15 6.36 -3.33
C THR A 121 7.57 5.90 -2.00
N VAL A 122 6.27 5.63 -1.97
CA VAL A 122 5.53 5.19 -0.80
C VAL A 122 5.19 3.71 -0.95
N LYS A 123 5.51 2.91 0.06
CA LYS A 123 5.05 1.52 0.16
C LYS A 123 4.05 1.41 1.30
N LEU A 124 2.92 0.79 1.00
CA LEU A 124 1.76 0.70 1.88
C LEU A 124 1.43 -0.77 2.09
N LYS A 125 1.10 -1.12 3.32
CA LYS A 125 0.61 -2.46 3.68
C LYS A 125 -0.82 -2.37 4.16
N GLU A 126 -1.68 -3.26 3.66
CA GLU A 126 -3.10 -3.30 4.02
C GLU A 126 -3.24 -3.50 5.53
N ALA A 127 -4.02 -2.61 6.14
CA ALA A 127 -4.35 -2.67 7.55
C ALA A 127 -5.83 -3.00 7.65
N LYS A 128 -6.19 -4.29 7.61
CA LYS A 128 -7.55 -4.71 7.94
C LYS A 128 -7.83 -4.26 9.37
N GLY A 129 -8.96 -3.57 9.58
CA GLY A 129 -9.29 -2.94 10.85
C GLY A 129 -9.12 -3.90 12.03
N VAL A 130 -8.06 -3.70 12.82
CA VAL A 130 -7.88 -4.39 14.11
C VAL A 130 -8.83 -3.79 15.16
N ASP A 131 -9.56 -2.73 14.84
CA ASP A 131 -10.53 -2.08 15.72
C ASP A 131 -11.96 -2.18 15.17
N LYS A 132 -12.57 -3.34 15.36
CA LYS A 132 -14.00 -3.46 15.72
C LYS A 132 -14.24 -4.78 16.46
N LYS A 133 -13.81 -4.83 17.72
CA LYS A 133 -14.55 -5.65 18.69
C LYS A 133 -15.92 -5.00 18.82
N GLU A 134 -16.87 -5.51 18.04
CA GLU A 134 -18.29 -5.33 18.27
C GLU A 134 -18.56 -5.77 19.71
N LYS A 135 -18.79 -4.80 20.61
CA LYS A 135 -19.42 -5.10 21.88
C LYS A 135 -20.87 -5.46 21.55
N ALA A 136 -21.11 -6.74 21.31
CA ALA A 136 -22.44 -7.30 21.34
C ALA A 136 -23.07 -6.95 22.70
N LYS A 137 -24.18 -6.23 22.63
CA LYS A 137 -25.05 -5.91 23.76
C LYS A 137 -26.00 -7.07 24.01
#